data_AF-A0A383BSG6-F1
#
_entry.id   AF-A0A383BSG6-F1
#
_cell.length_a   1.000
_cell.length_b   1.000
_cell.length_c   1.000
_cell.angle_alpha   90.00
_cell.angle_beta   90.00
_cell.angle_gamma   90.00
#
_symmetry.space_group_name_H-M   'P 1'
#
loop_
_entity.id
_entity.type
_entity.pdbx_description
1 polymer ?
#
loop_
_entity_poly.entity_id
_entity_poly.type
_entity_poly.pdbx_seq_one_letter_code
_entity_poly.pdbx_strand_id
1 'polypeptide(L)' 'PLETLPAEIGDLANLQELSIIGVPLKTLPAELGKLSRLTRLNIRKADHQRLRTYIEQLPNLEIRYIPN' A
#
# COMPACT_ATOMS: atom_id res chain seq x y z
N PRO A 1 -13.30 -9.34 8.12
CA PRO A 1 -12.55 -8.07 8.03
C PRO A 1 -11.14 -8.30 7.47
N LEU A 2 -10.79 -7.60 6.39
CA LEU A 2 -9.47 -7.70 5.76
C LEU A 2 -8.52 -6.71 6.45
N GLU A 3 -7.63 -7.24 7.31
CA GLU A 3 -6.71 -6.40 8.09
C GLU A 3 -5.37 -6.15 7.38
N THR A 4 -5.00 -7.03 6.44
CA THR A 4 -3.80 -6.94 5.59
C THR A 4 -4.13 -7.39 4.17
N LEU A 5 -3.37 -6.92 3.18
CA LEU A 5 -3.40 -7.50 1.84
C LEU A 5 -2.71 -8.87 1.82
N PRO A 6 -3.11 -9.76 0.89
CA PRO A 6 -2.40 -11.00 0.61
C PRO A 6 -0.94 -10.75 0.17
N ALA A 7 -0.03 -11.66 0.51
CA ALA A 7 1.38 -11.57 0.14
C ALA A 7 1.59 -11.69 -1.39
N GLU A 8 0.67 -12.38 -2.05
CA GLU A 8 0.59 -12.60 -3.49
C GLU A 8 0.46 -11.28 -4.29
N ILE A 9 0.12 -10.16 -3.63
CA ILE A 9 0.15 -8.84 -4.27
C ILE A 9 1.54 -8.51 -4.83
N GLY A 10 2.62 -9.01 -4.19
CA GLY A 10 3.99 -8.78 -4.63
C GLY A 10 4.36 -9.48 -5.94
N ASP A 11 3.55 -10.44 -6.40
CA ASP A 11 3.78 -11.15 -7.67
C ASP A 11 3.27 -10.34 -8.88
N LEU A 12 2.54 -9.25 -8.63
CA LEU A 12 2.05 -8.34 -9.67
C LEU A 12 3.17 -7.40 -10.15
N ALA A 13 4.24 -7.96 -10.73
CA ALA A 13 5.44 -7.23 -11.14
C ALA A 13 5.19 -6.03 -12.09
N ASN A 14 4.04 -6.01 -12.77
CA ASN A 14 3.62 -4.94 -13.68
C ASN A 14 2.65 -3.92 -13.07
N LEU A 15 2.28 -4.07 -11.80
CA LEU A 15 1.34 -3.18 -11.13
C LEU A 15 1.96 -1.79 -10.98
N GLN A 16 1.30 -0.80 -11.58
CA GLN A 16 1.75 0.61 -11.53
C GLN A 16 0.94 1.45 -10.56
N GLU A 17 -0.33 1.07 -10.35
CA GLU A 17 -1.25 1.73 -9.43
C GLU A 17 -1.95 0.71 -8.55
N LEU A 18 -2.03 0.99 -7.25
CA LEU A 18 -2.82 0.23 -6.29
C LEU A 18 -3.71 1.20 -5.51
N SER A 19 -5.03 1.01 -5.62
CA SER A 19 -6.02 1.81 -4.89
C SER A 19 -6.81 0.93 -3.93
N ILE A 20 -6.78 1.26 -2.65
CA ILE A 20 -7.48 0.54 -1.59
C ILE A 20 -8.30 1.55 -0.78
N ILE A 21 -9.61 1.48 -0.96
CA ILE A 21 -10.53 2.48 -0.43
C ILE A 21 -11.59 1.78 0.43
N GLY A 22 -11.77 2.27 1.65
CA GLY A 22 -12.84 1.77 2.53
C GLY A 22 -12.57 0.39 3.13
N VAL A 23 -11.31 -0.06 3.14
CA VAL A 23 -10.88 -1.27 3.83
C VAL A 23 -10.15 -0.85 5.12
N PRO A 24 -10.45 -1.45 6.28
CA PRO A 24 -9.79 -1.14 7.55
C PRO A 24 -8.41 -1.82 7.62
N LEU A 25 -7.57 -1.61 6.60
CA LEU A 25 -6.21 -2.11 6.59
C LEU A 25 -5.44 -1.51 7.77
N LYS A 26 -4.80 -2.38 8.55
CA LYS A 26 -3.90 -1.99 9.63
C LYS A 26 -2.45 -2.03 9.20
N THR A 27 -2.12 -2.94 8.27
CA THR A 27 -0.77 -3.18 7.77
C THR A 27 -0.76 -3.45 6.27
N LEU A 28 0.40 -3.29 5.65
CA LEU A 28 0.69 -3.75 4.30
C LEU A 28 1.67 -4.93 4.38
N PRO A 29 1.57 -5.93 3.48
CA PRO A 29 2.53 -7.02 3.39
C PRO A 29 3.91 -6.48 2.98
N ALA A 30 4.99 -7.08 3.45
CA ALA A 30 6.35 -6.70 3.08
C ALA A 30 6.60 -6.87 1.57
N GLU A 31 5.86 -7.79 0.95
CA GLU A 31 5.86 -8.10 -0.47
C GLU A 31 5.42 -6.91 -1.34
N LEU A 32 4.79 -5.88 -0.78
CA LEU A 32 4.56 -4.62 -1.51
C LEU A 32 5.87 -3.99 -1.99
N GLY A 33 6.98 -4.23 -1.30
CA GLY A 33 8.33 -3.82 -1.73
C GLY A 33 8.85 -4.55 -2.98
N LYS A 34 8.24 -5.68 -3.37
CA LYS A 34 8.56 -6.38 -4.64
C LYS A 34 7.98 -5.68 -5.86
N LEU A 35 7.00 -4.79 -5.66
CA LEU A 35 6.32 -4.06 -6.73
C LEU A 35 7.19 -2.91 -7.25
N SER A 36 8.26 -3.27 -7.97
CA SER A 36 9.26 -2.34 -8.50
C SER A 36 8.69 -1.31 -9.49
N ARG A 37 7.52 -1.58 -10.08
CA ARG A 37 6.81 -0.69 -11.01
C ARG A 37 5.70 0.13 -10.37
N LEU A 38 5.41 -0.07 -9.08
CA LEU A 38 4.34 0.63 -8.40
C LEU A 38 4.76 2.08 -8.16
N THR A 39 4.05 3.00 -8.79
CA THR A 39 4.33 4.44 -8.70
C THR A 39 3.25 5.19 -7.93
N ARG A 40 2.02 4.65 -7.89
CA ARG A 40 0.88 5.24 -7.18
C ARG A 40 0.26 4.25 -6.21
N LEU A 41 0.28 4.60 -4.93
CA LEU A 41 -0.43 3.90 -3.87
C LEU A 41 -1.44 4.84 -3.23
N ASN A 42 -2.73 4.56 -3.41
CA ASN A 42 -3.82 5.31 -2.80
C ASN A 42 -4.49 4.45 -1.72
N ILE A 43 -4.43 4.91 -0.47
CA ILE A 43 -5.06 4.24 0.66
C ILE A 43 -5.95 5.26 1.37
N ARG A 44 -7.26 4.99 1.41
CA ARG A 44 -8.26 5.86 2.05
C ARG A 44 -9.04 5.04 3.08
N LYS A 45 -9.21 5.61 4.29
CA LYS A 45 -9.93 4.98 5.43
C LYS A 45 -9.19 3.83 6.12
N ALA A 46 -7.87 3.74 6.00
CA ALA A 46 -7.04 2.78 6.70
C ALA A 46 -6.34 3.47 7.90
N ASP A 47 -6.01 2.76 8.98
CA ASP A 47 -5.53 3.37 10.22
C ASP A 47 -4.23 4.20 9.98
N HIS A 48 -4.40 5.52 9.94
CA HIS A 48 -3.50 6.44 9.24
C HIS A 48 -2.10 6.52 9.87
N GLN A 49 -1.99 6.24 11.17
CA GLN A 49 -0.74 6.41 11.91
C GLN A 49 0.23 5.25 11.74
N ARG A 50 -0.27 4.00 11.58
CA ARG A 50 0.57 2.81 11.41
C ARG A 50 1.02 2.59 9.98
N LEU A 51 0.16 2.89 9.01
CA LEU A 51 0.48 2.70 7.60
C LEU A 51 1.57 3.67 7.11
N ARG A 52 1.64 4.88 7.67
CA ARG A 52 2.66 5.86 7.30
C ARG A 52 4.08 5.32 7.47
N THR A 53 4.38 4.69 8.60
CA THR A 53 5.72 4.14 8.90
C THR A 53 6.14 3.02 7.95
N TYR A 54 5.20 2.20 7.48
CA TYR A 54 5.49 1.13 6.52
C TYR A 54 5.73 1.67 5.11
N ILE A 55 4.96 2.67 4.71
CA ILE A 55 5.07 3.25 3.37
C ILE A 55 6.37 4.07 3.24
N GLU A 56 6.82 4.75 4.31
CA GLU A 56 8.11 5.45 4.37
C GLU A 56 9.33 4.53 4.16
N GLN A 57 9.19 3.22 4.35
CA GLN A 57 10.25 2.22 4.16
C GLN A 57 10.32 1.66 2.72
N LEU A 58 9.37 2.01 1.84
CA LEU A 58 9.29 1.47 0.49
C LEU A 58 10.10 2.33 -0.50
N PRO A 59 11.16 1.80 -1.14
CA PRO A 59 12.21 2.61 -1.74
C PRO A 59 11.88 3.37 -3.03
N ASN A 60 10.63 3.37 -3.54
CA ASN A 60 10.32 3.93 -4.87
C ASN A 60 8.91 4.52 -5.03
N LEU A 61 8.20 4.84 -3.95
CA LEU A 61 6.81 5.28 -4.04
C LEU A 61 6.66 6.80 -4.01
N GLU A 62 6.06 7.37 -5.06
CA GLU A 62 5.53 8.73 -5.04
C GLU A 62 4.15 8.70 -4.37
N ILE A 63 4.14 8.85 -3.05
CA ILE A 63 2.94 8.66 -2.24
C ILE A 63 2.07 9.90 -2.34
N ARG A 64 0.98 9.82 -3.11
CA ARG A 64 -0.09 10.82 -3.05
C ARG A 64 -1.10 10.41 -1.99
N TYR A 65 -0.74 10.70 -0.74
CA TYR A 65 -1.68 10.64 0.37
C TYR A 65 -2.68 11.80 0.21
N ILE A 66 -3.93 11.47 -0.06
CA ILE A 66 -5.02 12.44 -0.06
C ILE A 66 -5.78 12.24 1.26
N PRO A 67 -5.48 13.02 2.31
CA PRO A 67 -6.34 13.05 3.48
C PRO A 67 -7.73 13.52 3.03
N ASN A 68 -8.76 12.87 3.56
CA ASN A 68 -10.11 13.44 3.51
C ASN A 68 -10.18 14.72 4.32
#